data_AF-U1SKH4-F1
#
_entry.id   AF-U1SKH4-F1
#
_cell.length_a   1.000
_cell.length_b   1.000
_cell.length_c   1.000
_cell.angle_alpha   90.00
_cell.angle_beta   90.00
_cell.angle_gamma   90.00
#
_symmetry.space_group_name_H-M   'P 1'
#
loop_
_entity.id
_entity.type
_entity.pdbx_description
1 polymer ?
#
loop_
_entity_poly.entity_id
_entity_poly.type
_entity_poly.pdbx_seq_one_letter_code
_entity_poly.pdbx_strand_id
1 'polypeptide(L)'
;MDVPDTSDKESRHLEKFLRARERARDAYRNNFNNDFDTLNTDEQIEYFKRRGLKFERYSEDKAKTFMLESTYFFKLKTFATNFLTDSDTNTFINLDFAQLRDVSILDYRLRSLITYLSSNIEHALRIRFNRVLEHFDDDSDEATRPYIEYRRKTNPRYDINRELSRSIYTSNLIQQYDFAQMKPIWLLWETTDFHTLILSYQSYIYSKNLSDIIDSLFRPARKIRNAAAHHNSVLIPTRQEKYNYSNLYYLANIFIPWSESHENEENEHLARADVIRTIMHEQMISQFASLLLVHVNLVASTAVRQSAVKEVKDYLSRLEYHWDWYHDESNNCPVLTRKLEAIKVLLESFCSFMNALDNDALSDDEQLLLLPPTARDDTAEILRYTEDCFIDDVRNDIHTLNERDDEEYANEPQMIEEDEEQAEEQTVQLSEEEMLAEIMRQIEEIKHDESRA
;
A
#
# COMPACT_ATOMS: atom_id res chain seq x y z
N MET A 1 37.97 -49.32 0.11
CA MET A 1 37.80 -48.05 -0.63
C MET A 1 36.46 -48.19 -1.29
N ASP A 2 35.40 -47.80 -0.57
CA ASP A 2 34.05 -47.71 -1.12
C ASP A 2 33.61 -46.27 -0.88
N VAL A 3 33.46 -45.53 -1.97
CA VAL A 3 32.97 -44.16 -1.96
C VAL A 3 31.48 -44.23 -1.59
N PRO A 4 31.01 -43.53 -0.55
CA PRO A 4 29.58 -43.51 -0.22
C PRO A 4 28.83 -42.89 -1.39
N ASP A 5 27.77 -43.57 -1.81
CA ASP A 5 26.93 -43.18 -2.94
C ASP A 5 26.16 -41.88 -2.61
N THR A 6 26.81 -40.75 -2.90
CA THR A 6 26.30 -39.38 -2.75
C THR A 6 25.19 -39.07 -3.74
N SER A 7 25.03 -39.90 -4.77
CA SER A 7 24.01 -39.80 -5.82
C SER A 7 22.58 -39.86 -5.27
N ASP A 8 22.31 -40.71 -4.27
CA ASP A 8 20.94 -40.98 -3.79
C ASP A 8 20.40 -39.82 -2.89
N LYS A 9 21.26 -39.17 -2.11
CA LYS A 9 20.86 -38.03 -1.26
C LYS A 9 20.62 -36.75 -2.08
N GLU A 10 21.48 -36.46 -3.04
CA GLU A 10 21.29 -35.34 -3.97
C GLU A 10 20.07 -35.57 -4.87
N SER A 11 19.84 -36.82 -5.31
CA SER A 11 18.66 -37.20 -6.09
C SER A 11 17.35 -36.96 -5.34
N ARG A 12 17.28 -37.33 -4.05
CA ARG A 12 16.07 -37.08 -3.22
C ARG A 12 15.84 -35.60 -2.93
N HIS A 13 16.90 -34.81 -2.75
CA HIS A 13 16.80 -33.36 -2.54
C HIS A 13 16.35 -32.64 -3.82
N LEU A 14 16.89 -33.07 -4.97
CA LEU A 14 16.49 -32.62 -6.29
C LEU A 14 15.04 -32.99 -6.57
N GLU A 15 14.60 -34.20 -6.23
CA GLU A 15 13.21 -34.65 -6.40
C GLU A 15 12.23 -33.81 -5.57
N LYS A 16 12.60 -33.47 -4.32
CA LYS A 16 11.78 -32.63 -3.44
C LYS A 16 11.67 -31.19 -3.96
N PHE A 17 12.76 -30.63 -4.48
CA PHE A 17 12.79 -29.33 -5.14
C PHE A 17 11.97 -29.32 -6.44
N LEU A 18 12.09 -30.36 -7.27
CA LEU A 18 11.32 -30.51 -8.51
C LEU A 18 9.82 -30.63 -8.23
N ARG A 19 9.40 -31.38 -7.19
CA ARG A 19 7.99 -31.48 -6.78
C ARG A 19 7.42 -30.18 -6.19
N ALA A 20 8.26 -29.35 -5.56
CA ALA A 20 7.85 -28.01 -5.10
C ALA A 20 7.71 -27.04 -6.28
N ARG A 21 8.62 -27.14 -7.25
CA ARG A 21 8.55 -26.40 -8.51
C ARG A 21 7.35 -26.82 -9.36
N GLU A 22 7.01 -28.10 -9.41
CA GLU A 22 5.79 -28.60 -10.05
C GLU A 22 4.56 -28.08 -9.36
N ARG A 23 4.47 -28.12 -8.02
CA ARG A 23 3.33 -27.54 -7.30
C ARG A 23 3.17 -26.03 -7.52
N ALA A 24 4.27 -25.28 -7.56
CA ALA A 24 4.24 -23.86 -7.92
C ALA A 24 3.81 -23.65 -9.38
N ARG A 25 4.28 -24.51 -10.30
CA ARG A 25 3.88 -24.50 -11.71
C ARG A 25 2.42 -24.91 -11.91
N ASP A 26 1.91 -25.84 -11.12
CA ASP A 26 0.54 -26.32 -11.17
C ASP A 26 -0.43 -25.31 -10.53
N ALA A 27 -0.04 -24.63 -9.45
CA ALA A 27 -0.78 -23.46 -8.95
C ALA A 27 -0.81 -22.32 -9.99
N TYR A 28 0.28 -22.13 -10.73
CA TYR A 28 0.33 -21.17 -11.84
C TYR A 28 -0.53 -21.62 -13.04
N ARG A 29 -0.56 -22.93 -13.36
CA ARG A 29 -1.36 -23.53 -14.44
C ARG A 29 -2.86 -23.57 -14.13
N ASN A 30 -3.23 -23.77 -12.86
CA ASN A 30 -4.62 -23.84 -12.44
C ASN A 30 -5.27 -22.45 -12.38
N ASN A 31 -4.50 -21.39 -12.07
CA ASN A 31 -4.98 -20.01 -12.17
C ASN A 31 -4.83 -19.41 -13.59
N PHE A 32 -4.00 -20.01 -14.45
CA PHE A 32 -3.74 -19.53 -15.81
C PHE A 32 -3.60 -20.71 -16.78
N ASN A 33 -4.66 -20.98 -17.55
CA ASN A 33 -4.73 -22.02 -18.58
C ASN A 33 -3.39 -22.27 -19.33
N ASN A 34 -2.87 -23.48 -19.13
CA ASN A 34 -1.89 -24.35 -19.82
C ASN A 34 -0.97 -23.91 -21.00
N ASP A 35 -0.84 -22.65 -21.42
CA ASP A 35 -0.01 -22.27 -22.59
C ASP A 35 1.32 -21.54 -22.28
N PHE A 36 1.71 -21.41 -21.00
CA PHE A 36 2.77 -20.48 -20.58
C PHE A 36 4.11 -21.10 -20.15
N ASP A 37 4.58 -22.20 -20.75
CA ASP A 37 6.02 -22.49 -20.73
C ASP A 37 6.72 -21.49 -21.68
N THR A 38 7.07 -20.31 -21.14
CA THR A 38 7.88 -19.23 -21.74
C THR A 38 7.56 -18.86 -23.19
N LEU A 39 6.42 -18.19 -23.41
CA LEU A 39 6.17 -17.50 -24.69
C LEU A 39 7.32 -16.51 -24.96
N ASN A 40 7.91 -16.56 -26.15
CA ASN A 40 8.83 -15.53 -26.63
C ASN A 40 8.07 -14.21 -26.91
N THR A 41 8.78 -13.10 -27.13
CA THR A 41 8.13 -11.79 -27.27
C THR A 41 7.14 -11.72 -28.45
N ASP A 42 7.41 -12.41 -29.55
CA ASP A 42 6.47 -12.47 -30.69
C ASP A 42 5.18 -13.21 -30.31
N GLU A 43 5.30 -14.33 -29.60
CA GLU A 43 4.17 -15.10 -29.10
C GLU A 43 3.35 -14.34 -28.06
N GLN A 44 4.01 -13.51 -27.23
CA GLN A 44 3.35 -12.62 -26.28
C GLN A 44 2.54 -11.50 -26.97
N ILE A 45 3.08 -10.93 -28.05
CA ILE A 45 2.35 -9.97 -28.90
C ILE A 45 1.14 -10.65 -29.54
N GLU A 46 1.32 -11.85 -30.09
CA GLU A 46 0.23 -12.59 -30.71
C GLU A 46 -0.86 -12.97 -29.69
N TYR A 47 -0.49 -13.31 -28.45
CA TYR A 47 -1.45 -13.47 -27.36
C TYR A 47 -2.31 -12.22 -27.15
N PHE A 48 -1.69 -11.04 -27.06
CA PHE A 48 -2.42 -9.79 -26.88
C PHE A 48 -3.34 -9.49 -28.07
N LYS A 49 -2.89 -9.75 -29.30
CA LYS A 49 -3.72 -9.59 -30.51
C LYS A 49 -4.93 -10.51 -30.51
N ARG A 50 -4.75 -11.80 -30.16
CA ARG A 50 -5.86 -12.76 -30.01
C ARG A 50 -6.86 -12.34 -28.93
N ARG A 51 -6.39 -11.63 -27.90
CA ARG A 51 -7.22 -11.02 -26.86
C ARG A 51 -7.86 -9.69 -27.28
N GLY A 52 -7.75 -9.27 -28.54
CA GLY A 52 -8.36 -8.04 -29.05
C GLY A 52 -7.55 -6.76 -28.80
N LEU A 53 -6.30 -6.86 -28.32
CA LEU A 53 -5.44 -5.69 -28.12
C LEU A 53 -5.02 -5.08 -29.46
N LYS A 54 -5.19 -3.76 -29.59
CA LYS A 54 -4.79 -2.98 -30.77
C LYS A 54 -3.35 -2.47 -30.65
N PHE A 55 -2.74 -2.21 -31.80
CA PHE A 55 -1.38 -1.66 -31.96
C PHE A 55 -1.38 -0.45 -32.91
N GLU A 56 -2.45 0.34 -32.87
CA GLU A 56 -2.70 1.47 -33.76
C GLU A 56 -1.90 2.71 -33.32
N ARG A 57 -1.87 3.00 -32.01
CA ARG A 57 -1.12 4.13 -31.44
C ARG A 57 0.32 3.77 -31.09
N TYR A 58 0.60 2.48 -30.87
CA TYR A 58 1.94 1.97 -30.56
C TYR A 58 2.20 0.67 -31.33
N SER A 59 3.15 0.71 -32.28
CA SER A 59 3.40 -0.41 -33.19
C SER A 59 3.92 -1.66 -32.49
N GLU A 60 3.67 -2.83 -33.08
CA GLU A 60 4.12 -4.12 -32.55
C GLU A 60 5.64 -4.15 -32.27
N ASP A 61 6.47 -3.66 -33.21
CA ASP A 61 7.93 -3.64 -33.00
C ASP A 61 8.35 -2.79 -31.80
N LYS A 62 7.71 -1.63 -31.61
CA LYS A 62 7.97 -0.78 -30.44
C LYS A 62 7.47 -1.44 -29.15
N ALA A 63 6.34 -2.16 -29.22
CA ALA A 63 5.80 -2.92 -28.10
C ALA A 63 6.76 -4.03 -27.67
N LYS A 64 7.32 -4.78 -28.62
CA LYS A 64 8.34 -5.80 -28.35
C LYS A 64 9.56 -5.22 -27.64
N THR A 65 10.11 -4.10 -28.14
CA THR A 65 11.23 -3.41 -27.49
C THR A 65 10.87 -2.98 -26.07
N PHE A 66 9.69 -2.40 -25.87
CA PHE A 66 9.24 -1.96 -24.55
C PHE A 66 9.12 -3.14 -23.55
N MET A 67 8.61 -4.28 -24.00
CA MET A 67 8.48 -5.51 -23.21
C MET A 67 9.81 -6.22 -22.91
N LEU A 68 10.86 -5.91 -23.66
CA LEU A 68 12.21 -6.45 -23.43
C LEU A 68 13.05 -5.55 -22.53
N GLU A 69 12.89 -4.24 -22.66
CA GLU A 69 13.81 -3.27 -22.06
C GLU A 69 13.22 -2.50 -20.87
N SER A 70 11.89 -2.36 -20.81
CA SER A 70 11.24 -1.44 -19.86
C SER A 70 10.22 -2.11 -18.94
N THR A 71 9.66 -3.25 -19.31
CA THR A 71 8.69 -4.00 -18.52
C THR A 71 8.74 -5.48 -18.89
N TYR A 72 7.75 -6.27 -18.49
CA TYR A 72 7.60 -7.66 -18.90
C TYR A 72 6.12 -8.04 -19.03
N PHE A 73 5.86 -9.11 -19.79
CA PHE A 73 4.52 -9.55 -20.18
C PHE A 73 3.53 -9.68 -19.01
N PHE A 74 3.92 -10.34 -17.93
CA PHE A 74 3.03 -10.55 -16.78
C PHE A 74 2.58 -9.24 -16.13
N LYS A 75 3.46 -8.23 -16.08
CA LYS A 75 3.10 -6.91 -15.53
C LYS A 75 2.07 -6.19 -16.39
N LEU A 76 2.24 -6.26 -17.72
CA LEU A 76 1.27 -5.72 -18.67
C LEU A 76 -0.08 -6.45 -18.60
N LYS A 77 -0.07 -7.76 -18.42
CA LYS A 77 -1.29 -8.55 -18.22
C LYS A 77 -2.03 -8.11 -16.96
N THR A 78 -1.31 -7.82 -15.87
CA THR A 78 -1.94 -7.28 -14.66
C THR A 78 -2.53 -5.89 -14.90
N PHE A 79 -1.87 -5.00 -15.63
CA PHE A 79 -2.46 -3.70 -15.96
C PHE A 79 -3.67 -3.80 -16.88
N ALA A 80 -3.69 -4.81 -17.75
CA ALA A 80 -4.80 -5.06 -18.66
C ALA A 80 -6.12 -5.41 -17.94
N THR A 81 -6.07 -5.84 -16.66
CA THR A 81 -7.29 -6.08 -15.88
C THR A 81 -8.03 -4.81 -15.47
N ASN A 82 -7.43 -3.63 -15.66
CA ASN A 82 -8.15 -2.35 -15.49
C ASN A 82 -9.14 -2.06 -16.62
N PHE A 83 -9.08 -2.81 -17.72
CA PHE A 83 -9.83 -2.52 -18.94
C PHE A 83 -10.94 -3.54 -19.16
N LEU A 84 -12.07 -3.05 -19.66
CA LEU A 84 -13.26 -3.84 -19.93
C LEU A 84 -12.99 -4.91 -21.00
N THR A 85 -13.63 -6.05 -20.81
CA THR A 85 -13.62 -7.17 -21.76
C THR A 85 -15.05 -7.54 -22.12
N ASP A 86 -15.25 -7.92 -23.37
CA ASP A 86 -16.49 -8.49 -23.86
C ASP A 86 -16.74 -9.84 -23.16
N SER A 87 -17.92 -10.01 -22.55
CA SER A 87 -18.23 -11.17 -21.70
C SER A 87 -18.27 -12.48 -22.47
N ASP A 88 -18.69 -12.45 -23.74
CA ASP A 88 -18.92 -13.64 -24.55
C ASP A 88 -17.62 -14.14 -25.20
N THR A 89 -16.78 -13.20 -25.63
CA THR A 89 -15.53 -13.48 -26.36
C THR A 89 -14.28 -13.41 -25.50
N ASN A 90 -14.39 -12.80 -24.31
CA ASN A 90 -13.29 -12.53 -23.40
C ASN A 90 -12.14 -11.74 -24.08
N THR A 91 -12.50 -10.80 -24.97
CA THR A 91 -11.57 -9.91 -25.69
C THR A 91 -11.67 -8.48 -25.15
N PHE A 92 -10.58 -7.72 -25.19
CA PHE A 92 -10.54 -6.35 -24.71
C PHE A 92 -11.40 -5.42 -25.57
N ILE A 93 -12.17 -4.55 -24.91
CA ILE A 93 -12.99 -3.54 -25.57
C ILE A 93 -12.14 -2.29 -25.77
N ASN A 94 -11.92 -1.90 -27.03
CA ASN A 94 -11.23 -0.67 -27.43
C ASN A 94 -9.85 -0.41 -26.80
N LEU A 95 -9.09 -1.45 -26.45
CA LEU A 95 -7.80 -1.30 -25.77
C LEU A 95 -6.63 -1.28 -26.77
N ASP A 96 -5.80 -0.24 -26.71
CA ASP A 96 -4.53 -0.17 -27.45
C ASP A 96 -3.32 -0.42 -26.53
N PHE A 97 -2.27 -1.04 -27.05
CA PHE A 97 -1.01 -1.25 -26.33
C PHE A 97 -0.42 0.07 -25.78
N ALA A 98 -0.65 1.20 -26.44
CA ALA A 98 -0.26 2.53 -25.95
C ALA A 98 -0.83 2.83 -24.55
N GLN A 99 -2.09 2.46 -24.27
CA GLN A 99 -2.72 2.66 -22.97
C GLN A 99 -2.08 1.74 -21.90
N LEU A 100 -1.82 0.48 -22.21
CA LEU A 100 -1.11 -0.43 -21.29
C LEU A 100 0.28 0.09 -20.93
N ARG A 101 1.00 0.60 -21.93
CA ARG A 101 2.29 1.26 -21.72
C ARG A 101 2.14 2.51 -20.84
N ASP A 102 1.10 3.30 -21.06
CA ASP A 102 0.84 4.52 -20.29
C ASP A 102 0.60 4.21 -18.81
N VAL A 103 -0.32 3.29 -18.50
CA VAL A 103 -0.60 2.82 -17.13
C VAL A 103 0.66 2.27 -16.46
N SER A 104 1.47 1.49 -17.18
CA SER A 104 2.74 0.96 -16.67
C SER A 104 3.72 2.06 -16.25
N ILE A 105 3.78 3.16 -17.01
CA ILE A 105 4.62 4.31 -16.69
C ILE A 105 4.03 5.10 -15.51
N LEU A 106 2.71 5.32 -15.48
CA LEU A 106 2.02 5.98 -14.37
C LEU A 106 2.23 5.21 -13.06
N ASP A 107 2.09 3.89 -13.08
CA ASP A 107 2.32 3.01 -11.93
C ASP A 107 3.75 3.12 -11.42
N TYR A 108 4.73 3.08 -12.32
CA TYR A 108 6.13 3.24 -11.95
C TYR A 108 6.43 4.59 -11.30
N ARG A 109 5.94 5.68 -11.88
CA ARG A 109 6.15 7.01 -11.30
C ARG A 109 5.41 7.17 -9.97
N LEU A 110 4.21 6.63 -9.84
CA LEU A 110 3.44 6.68 -8.60
C LEU A 110 4.17 5.95 -7.48
N ARG A 111 4.72 4.75 -7.75
CA ARG A 111 5.53 4.01 -6.77
C ARG A 111 6.81 4.75 -6.39
N SER A 112 7.43 5.46 -7.34
CA SER A 112 8.59 6.29 -7.06
C SER A 112 8.22 7.44 -6.12
N LEU A 113 7.10 8.11 -6.36
CA LEU A 113 6.56 9.15 -5.48
C LEU A 113 6.19 8.60 -4.09
N ILE A 114 5.48 7.48 -4.01
CA ILE A 114 5.14 6.80 -2.75
C ILE A 114 6.41 6.48 -1.95
N THR A 115 7.44 5.95 -2.62
CA THR A 115 8.72 5.62 -1.98
C THR A 115 9.38 6.88 -1.42
N TYR A 116 9.43 7.94 -2.22
CA TYR A 116 9.98 9.24 -1.81
C TYR A 116 9.25 9.82 -0.58
N LEU A 117 7.92 9.87 -0.61
CA LEU A 117 7.11 10.37 0.51
C LEU A 117 7.26 9.49 1.75
N SER A 118 7.35 8.17 1.56
CA SER A 118 7.57 7.21 2.66
C SER A 118 8.91 7.43 3.36
N SER A 119 9.99 7.69 2.61
CA SER A 119 11.29 8.02 3.23
C SER A 119 11.21 9.30 4.07
N ASN A 120 10.47 10.31 3.62
CA ASN A 120 10.22 11.52 4.41
C ASN A 120 9.45 11.22 5.69
N ILE A 121 8.39 10.41 5.60
CA ILE A 121 7.56 10.00 6.74
C ILE A 121 8.38 9.23 7.77
N GLU A 122 9.16 8.23 7.34
CA GLU A 122 9.99 7.41 8.22
C GLU A 122 11.00 8.28 9.00
N HIS A 123 11.62 9.26 8.34
CA HIS A 123 12.53 10.18 8.99
C HIS A 123 11.79 11.14 9.95
N ALA A 124 10.68 11.71 9.51
CA ALA A 124 9.89 12.64 10.32
C ALA A 124 9.29 11.98 11.56
N LEU A 125 8.91 10.69 11.48
CA LEU A 125 8.45 9.92 12.62
C LEU A 125 9.53 9.75 13.69
N ARG A 126 10.79 9.51 13.29
CA ARG A 126 11.93 9.48 14.23
C ARG A 126 12.12 10.82 14.92
N ILE A 127 12.03 11.93 14.16
CA ILE A 127 12.11 13.28 14.74
C ILE A 127 10.96 13.54 15.71
N ARG A 128 9.72 13.18 15.35
CA ARG A 128 8.57 13.33 16.24
C ARG A 128 8.78 12.53 17.53
N PHE A 129 9.18 11.26 17.40
CA PHE A 129 9.46 10.42 18.56
C PHE A 129 10.53 11.07 19.45
N ASN A 130 11.63 11.59 18.88
CA ASN A 130 12.65 12.33 19.63
C ASN A 130 12.09 13.53 20.39
N ARG A 131 11.20 14.33 19.78
CA ARG A 131 10.57 15.48 20.45
C ARG A 131 9.68 15.06 21.63
N VAL A 132 8.95 13.95 21.49
CA VAL A 132 8.13 13.43 22.60
C VAL A 132 9.04 12.94 23.73
N LEU A 133 10.15 12.27 23.42
CA LEU A 133 11.13 11.84 24.42
C LEU A 133 11.74 13.03 25.18
N GLU A 134 12.15 14.07 24.47
CA GLU A 134 12.66 15.32 25.05
C GLU A 134 11.63 16.01 25.95
N HIS A 135 10.33 15.96 25.59
CA HIS A 135 9.27 16.56 26.39
C HIS A 135 9.09 15.87 27.76
N PHE A 136 9.23 14.55 27.81
CA PHE A 136 9.08 13.76 29.04
C PHE A 136 10.38 13.58 29.83
N ASP A 137 11.53 14.02 29.31
CA ASP A 137 12.86 13.82 29.90
C ASP A 137 13.16 12.32 30.18
N ASP A 138 12.69 11.45 29.29
CA ASP A 138 12.85 9.99 29.43
C ASP A 138 14.19 9.50 28.88
N ASP A 139 14.72 8.45 29.52
CA ASP A 139 15.83 7.69 28.96
C ASP A 139 15.38 6.87 27.73
N SER A 140 16.19 6.95 26.69
CA SER A 140 16.11 6.14 25.47
C SER A 140 16.01 4.63 25.67
N ASP A 141 16.63 4.07 26.71
CA ASP A 141 16.53 2.64 27.01
C ASP A 141 15.13 2.32 27.55
N GLU A 142 14.63 3.17 28.45
CA GLU A 142 13.30 3.07 29.05
C GLU A 142 12.19 3.30 28.02
N ALA A 143 12.43 4.12 26.99
CA ALA A 143 11.51 4.35 25.88
C ALA A 143 11.21 3.10 25.04
N THR A 144 12.13 2.12 25.01
CA THR A 144 11.92 0.85 24.31
C THR A 144 11.03 -0.12 25.11
N ARG A 145 10.93 0.06 26.43
CA ARG A 145 10.21 -0.87 27.33
C ARG A 145 8.74 -1.07 26.96
N PRO A 146 7.92 -0.02 26.69
CA PRO A 146 6.51 -0.21 26.34
C PRO A 146 6.31 -1.09 25.10
N TYR A 147 7.21 -0.95 24.10
CA TYR A 147 7.16 -1.76 22.89
C TYR A 147 7.47 -3.23 23.17
N ILE A 148 8.52 -3.52 23.94
CA ILE A 148 8.87 -4.88 24.34
C ILE A 148 7.72 -5.52 25.14
N GLU A 149 7.13 -4.77 26.07
CA GLU A 149 5.97 -5.23 26.87
C GLU A 149 4.77 -5.51 25.97
N TYR A 150 4.46 -4.62 25.02
CA TYR A 150 3.41 -4.82 24.03
C TYR A 150 3.61 -6.13 23.25
N ARG A 151 4.82 -6.38 22.72
CA ARG A 151 5.14 -7.61 21.98
C ARG A 151 5.12 -8.86 22.85
N ARG A 152 5.50 -8.74 24.13
CA ARG A 152 5.46 -9.85 25.09
C ARG A 152 4.05 -10.26 25.52
N LYS A 153 3.04 -9.40 25.34
CA LYS A 153 1.64 -9.78 25.57
C LYS A 153 1.17 -10.87 24.62
N THR A 154 1.60 -10.83 23.36
CA THR A 154 1.24 -11.83 22.35
C THR A 154 2.27 -12.97 22.29
N ASN A 155 3.56 -12.66 22.44
CA ASN A 155 4.63 -13.65 22.46
C ASN A 155 5.52 -13.46 23.71
N PRO A 156 5.30 -14.22 24.79
CA PRO A 156 6.10 -14.12 26.01
C PRO A 156 7.60 -14.36 25.82
N ARG A 157 8.02 -15.03 24.74
CA ARG A 157 9.43 -15.29 24.38
C ARG A 157 10.00 -14.26 23.40
N TYR A 158 9.29 -13.16 23.16
CA TYR A 158 9.74 -12.11 22.26
C TYR A 158 11.11 -11.55 22.68
N ASP A 159 11.99 -11.45 21.69
CA ASP A 159 13.34 -10.92 21.79
C ASP A 159 13.57 -9.89 20.69
N ILE A 160 13.78 -8.64 21.10
CA ILE A 160 14.02 -7.49 20.23
C ILE A 160 15.23 -7.68 19.30
N ASN A 161 16.22 -8.48 19.71
CA ASN A 161 17.41 -8.73 18.88
C ASN A 161 17.07 -9.41 17.55
N ARG A 162 15.92 -10.09 17.45
CA ARG A 162 15.47 -10.74 16.22
C ARG A 162 14.95 -9.76 15.16
N GLU A 163 14.63 -8.53 15.56
CA GLU A 163 14.13 -7.48 14.66
C GLU A 163 15.24 -6.54 14.15
N LEU A 164 16.42 -6.60 14.78
CA LEU A 164 17.56 -5.78 14.39
C LEU A 164 18.15 -6.33 13.09
N SER A 165 17.97 -5.59 12.00
CA SER A 165 18.46 -5.93 10.68
C SER A 165 19.98 -5.75 10.63
N ARG A 166 20.71 -6.87 10.56
CA ARG A 166 22.17 -6.89 10.44
C ARG A 166 22.57 -6.92 8.97
N SER A 167 23.16 -5.82 8.52
CA SER A 167 23.79 -5.67 7.21
C SER A 167 25.20 -5.12 7.35
N ILE A 168 25.94 -4.99 6.25
CA ILE A 168 27.24 -4.31 6.25
C ILE A 168 27.16 -2.85 6.75
N TYR A 169 25.98 -2.23 6.67
CA TYR A 169 25.75 -0.85 7.07
C TYR A 169 25.37 -0.68 8.54
N THR A 170 24.75 -1.70 9.15
CA THR A 170 24.16 -1.63 10.50
C THR A 170 24.84 -2.53 11.52
N SER A 171 25.63 -3.52 11.09
CA SER A 171 26.21 -4.52 12.00
C SER A 171 27.12 -3.91 13.08
N ASN A 172 27.94 -2.93 12.71
CA ASN A 172 28.85 -2.25 13.65
C ASN A 172 28.10 -1.45 14.71
N LEU A 173 26.96 -0.85 14.35
CA LEU A 173 26.11 -0.13 15.29
C LEU A 173 25.48 -1.13 16.27
N ILE A 174 24.90 -2.22 15.77
CA ILE A 174 24.22 -3.21 16.61
C ILE A 174 25.21 -3.89 17.58
N GLN A 175 26.41 -4.23 17.11
CA GLN A 175 27.44 -4.90 17.93
C GLN A 175 27.82 -4.12 19.20
N GLN A 176 27.78 -2.79 19.15
CA GLN A 176 28.08 -1.95 20.33
C GLN A 176 27.09 -2.19 21.48
N TYR A 177 25.90 -2.72 21.19
CA TYR A 177 24.83 -2.93 22.14
C TYR A 177 24.54 -4.42 22.39
N ASP A 178 25.31 -5.37 21.85
CA ASP A 178 25.00 -6.81 21.93
C ASP A 178 24.78 -7.30 23.37
N PHE A 179 25.56 -6.78 24.32
CA PHE A 179 25.49 -7.12 25.75
C PHE A 179 24.65 -6.13 26.59
N ALA A 180 24.05 -5.11 25.96
CA ALA A 180 23.18 -4.16 26.65
C ALA A 180 21.90 -4.86 27.11
N GLN A 181 21.50 -4.62 28.37
CA GLN A 181 20.31 -5.23 28.97
C GLN A 181 19.03 -4.73 28.31
N MET A 182 19.00 -3.45 27.95
CA MET A 182 17.96 -2.84 27.13
C MET A 182 18.59 -2.25 25.86
N LYS A 183 17.81 -2.20 24.79
CA LYS A 183 18.23 -1.58 23.53
C LYS A 183 17.68 -0.16 23.52
N PRO A 184 18.50 0.86 23.29
CA PRO A 184 18.00 2.21 23.22
C PRO A 184 17.13 2.39 22.00
N ILE A 185 16.15 3.28 22.10
CA ILE A 185 15.17 3.49 21.03
C ILE A 185 15.80 3.95 19.70
N TRP A 186 16.89 4.72 19.73
CA TRP A 186 17.62 5.11 18.51
C TRP A 186 18.22 3.91 17.78
N LEU A 187 18.57 2.83 18.48
CA LEU A 187 19.05 1.60 17.83
C LEU A 187 17.92 1.00 16.99
N LEU A 188 16.68 1.00 17.51
CA LEU A 188 15.52 0.53 16.76
C LEU A 188 15.28 1.43 15.54
N TRP A 189 15.36 2.76 15.71
CA TRP A 189 15.17 3.71 14.60
C TRP A 189 16.10 3.45 13.42
N GLU A 190 17.36 3.09 13.68
CA GLU A 190 18.37 2.90 12.63
C GLU A 190 18.41 1.48 12.06
N THR A 191 17.85 0.48 12.75
CA THR A 191 18.11 -0.92 12.43
C THR A 191 16.86 -1.78 12.27
N THR A 192 15.68 -1.22 12.43
CA THR A 192 14.42 -1.95 12.25
C THR A 192 13.63 -1.46 11.03
N ASP A 193 12.61 -2.22 10.67
CA ASP A 193 11.72 -1.85 9.57
C ASP A 193 10.72 -0.76 9.98
N PHE A 194 10.00 -0.23 8.99
CA PHE A 194 9.01 0.82 9.24
C PHE A 194 7.89 0.34 10.18
N HIS A 195 7.54 -0.95 10.16
CA HIS A 195 6.54 -1.48 11.07
C HIS A 195 6.94 -1.36 12.53
N THR A 196 8.16 -1.77 12.84
CA THR A 196 8.74 -1.75 14.19
C THR A 196 8.89 -0.31 14.67
N LEU A 197 9.28 0.61 13.79
CA LEU A 197 9.31 2.04 14.09
C LEU A 197 7.92 2.57 14.49
N ILE A 198 6.88 2.26 13.71
CA ILE A 198 5.50 2.66 14.02
C ILE A 198 5.06 2.08 15.37
N LEU A 199 5.21 0.77 15.57
CA LEU A 199 4.74 0.13 16.80
C LEU A 199 5.48 0.61 18.03
N SER A 200 6.78 0.86 17.92
CA SER A 200 7.57 1.37 19.04
C SER A 200 7.14 2.79 19.41
N TYR A 201 6.90 3.65 18.42
CA TYR A 201 6.32 4.98 18.62
C TYR A 201 4.93 4.92 19.30
N GLN A 202 4.01 4.15 18.72
CA GLN A 202 2.65 4.00 19.26
C GLN A 202 2.66 3.48 20.70
N SER A 203 3.44 2.43 20.96
CA SER A 203 3.57 1.85 22.30
C SER A 203 4.08 2.87 23.31
N TYR A 204 5.04 3.70 22.91
CA TYR A 204 5.60 4.74 23.76
C TYR A 204 4.58 5.84 24.07
N ILE A 205 3.94 6.46 23.07
CA ILE A 205 2.96 7.53 23.30
C ILE A 205 1.76 7.03 24.13
N TYR A 206 1.33 5.78 23.90
CA TYR A 206 0.26 5.16 24.68
C TYR A 206 0.63 4.93 26.14
N SER A 207 1.89 4.63 26.44
CA SER A 207 2.37 4.52 27.82
C SER A 207 2.33 5.86 28.58
N LYS A 208 2.28 6.98 27.85
CA LYS A 208 2.17 8.35 28.37
C LYS A 208 0.74 8.90 28.35
N ASN A 209 -0.26 8.06 28.09
CA ASN A 209 -1.66 8.45 27.91
C ASN A 209 -1.88 9.47 26.77
N LEU A 210 -1.00 9.46 25.77
CA LEU A 210 -1.15 10.25 24.56
C LEU A 210 -1.77 9.43 23.44
N SER A 211 -2.32 10.10 22.43
CA SER A 211 -2.71 9.51 21.15
C SER A 211 -2.38 10.48 20.02
N ASP A 212 -2.25 9.94 18.81
CA ASP A 212 -2.02 10.72 17.60
C ASP A 212 -3.28 10.68 16.73
N ILE A 213 -3.70 11.79 16.14
CA ILE A 213 -4.88 11.84 15.25
C ILE A 213 -4.68 10.96 14.01
N ILE A 214 -3.41 10.77 13.59
CA ILE A 214 -3.04 9.94 12.45
C ILE A 214 -2.80 8.47 12.80
N ASP A 215 -3.08 8.03 14.04
CA ASP A 215 -2.72 6.68 14.50
C ASP A 215 -3.29 5.56 13.62
N SER A 216 -4.56 5.69 13.25
CA SER A 216 -5.25 4.75 12.35
C SER A 216 -4.71 4.76 10.92
N LEU A 217 -3.97 5.81 10.52
CA LEU A 217 -3.45 5.99 9.17
C LEU A 217 -2.09 5.33 8.96
N PHE A 218 -1.33 5.02 10.02
CA PHE A 218 -0.03 4.38 9.91
C PHE A 218 -0.11 3.01 9.22
N ARG A 219 -1.12 2.21 9.55
CA ARG A 219 -1.29 0.86 8.98
C ARG A 219 -1.53 0.90 7.47
N PRO A 220 -2.52 1.66 6.94
CA PRO A 220 -2.73 1.77 5.49
C PRO A 220 -1.54 2.45 4.78
N ALA A 221 -0.93 3.49 5.35
CA ALA A 221 0.27 4.12 4.78
C ALA A 221 1.44 3.12 4.64
N ARG A 222 1.68 2.28 5.65
CA ARG A 222 2.68 1.22 5.61
C ARG A 222 2.39 0.18 4.51
N LYS A 223 1.11 -0.17 4.26
CA LYS A 223 0.74 -1.15 3.23
C LYS A 223 1.17 -0.67 1.83
N ILE A 224 0.80 0.55 1.44
CA ILE A 224 1.15 1.07 0.11
C ILE A 224 2.66 1.35 -0.01
N ARG A 225 3.30 1.80 1.07
CA ARG A 225 4.77 1.90 1.15
C ARG A 225 5.43 0.57 0.84
N ASN A 226 5.00 -0.51 1.48
CA ASN A 226 5.59 -1.83 1.27
C ASN A 226 5.32 -2.35 -0.15
N ALA A 227 4.11 -2.14 -0.69
CA ALA A 227 3.80 -2.49 -2.07
C ALA A 227 4.75 -1.79 -3.06
N ALA A 228 4.98 -0.49 -2.88
CA ALA A 228 5.91 0.28 -3.70
C ALA A 228 7.37 -0.21 -3.56
N ALA A 229 7.84 -0.43 -2.33
CA ALA A 229 9.20 -0.90 -2.06
C ALA A 229 9.49 -2.31 -2.63
N HIS A 230 8.48 -3.18 -2.66
CA HIS A 230 8.57 -4.51 -3.29
C HIS A 230 8.29 -4.50 -4.80
N HIS A 231 8.12 -3.33 -5.42
CA HIS A 231 7.85 -3.14 -6.85
C HIS A 231 6.52 -3.77 -7.35
N ASN A 232 5.58 -4.04 -6.43
CA ASN A 232 4.24 -4.53 -6.75
C ASN A 232 3.47 -3.46 -7.51
N SER A 233 2.71 -3.81 -8.54
CA SER A 233 1.81 -2.85 -9.22
C SER A 233 0.75 -2.34 -8.24
N VAL A 234 0.56 -1.02 -8.19
CA VAL A 234 -0.43 -0.35 -7.34
C VAL A 234 -1.62 0.17 -8.16
N LEU A 235 -1.43 0.50 -9.44
CA LEU A 235 -2.52 0.90 -10.34
C LEU A 235 -3.20 -0.31 -10.98
N ILE A 236 -3.79 -1.17 -10.15
CA ILE A 236 -4.53 -2.37 -10.56
C ILE A 236 -5.85 -2.44 -9.78
N PRO A 237 -6.85 -3.21 -10.24
CA PRO A 237 -8.03 -3.49 -9.44
C PRO A 237 -7.63 -4.17 -8.12
N THR A 238 -8.21 -3.71 -7.01
CA THR A 238 -7.93 -4.25 -5.67
C THR A 238 -9.18 -4.90 -5.12
N ARG A 239 -9.06 -6.09 -4.52
CA ARG A 239 -10.16 -6.68 -3.74
C ARG A 239 -10.42 -5.79 -2.52
N GLN A 240 -11.68 -5.53 -2.22
CA GLN A 240 -12.06 -4.81 -1.00
C GLN A 240 -11.68 -5.65 0.22
N GLU A 241 -10.95 -5.04 1.15
CA GLU A 241 -10.81 -5.60 2.49
C GLU A 241 -11.90 -5.01 3.39
N LYS A 242 -12.48 -5.82 4.28
CA LYS A 242 -13.45 -5.39 5.30
C LYS A 242 -12.78 -4.61 6.44
N TYR A 243 -12.06 -3.52 6.14
CA TYR A 243 -11.50 -2.63 7.16
C TYR A 243 -12.24 -1.30 7.17
N ASN A 244 -12.70 -0.89 8.35
CA ASN A 244 -13.25 0.43 8.56
C ASN A 244 -12.12 1.44 8.76
N TYR A 245 -12.03 2.42 7.86
CA TYR A 245 -11.12 3.56 7.96
C TYR A 245 -11.88 4.87 8.27
N SER A 246 -12.90 4.86 9.13
CA SER A 246 -13.70 6.04 9.51
C SER A 246 -12.87 7.33 9.69
N ASN A 247 -11.83 7.30 10.51
CA ASN A 247 -10.98 8.47 10.76
C ASN A 247 -10.27 9.00 9.49
N LEU A 248 -9.94 8.13 8.53
CA LEU A 248 -9.37 8.56 7.25
C LEU A 248 -10.37 9.44 6.51
N TYR A 249 -11.65 9.08 6.47
CA TYR A 249 -12.66 9.83 5.73
C TYR A 249 -12.85 11.21 6.35
N TYR A 250 -12.85 11.29 7.67
CA TYR A 250 -13.02 12.54 8.41
C TYR A 250 -11.83 13.49 8.20
N LEU A 251 -10.60 12.96 8.25
CA LEU A 251 -9.38 13.76 8.01
C LEU A 251 -9.22 14.10 6.52
N ALA A 252 -9.59 13.21 5.61
CA ALA A 252 -9.58 13.48 4.17
C ALA A 252 -10.60 14.57 3.78
N ASN A 253 -11.75 14.63 4.48
CA ASN A 253 -12.76 15.67 4.30
C ASN A 253 -12.17 17.06 4.53
N ILE A 254 -11.39 17.23 5.60
CA ILE A 254 -10.70 18.50 5.91
C ILE A 254 -9.57 18.77 4.90
N PHE A 255 -8.83 17.73 4.52
CA PHE A 255 -7.66 17.86 3.65
C PHE A 255 -8.00 18.23 2.20
N ILE A 256 -9.15 17.81 1.69
CA ILE A 256 -9.60 18.14 0.34
C ILE A 256 -10.29 19.51 0.39
N PRO A 257 -9.71 20.57 -0.19
CA PRO A 257 -10.15 21.94 0.01
C PRO A 257 -11.59 22.14 -0.48
N TRP A 258 -12.28 23.06 0.18
CA TRP A 258 -13.58 23.58 -0.24
C TRP A 258 -13.38 24.79 -1.14
N SER A 259 -14.15 24.89 -2.23
CA SER A 259 -14.18 26.11 -3.04
C SER A 259 -15.43 26.90 -2.65
N GLU A 260 -15.23 28.10 -2.09
CA GLU A 260 -16.34 29.01 -1.75
C GLU A 260 -16.95 29.70 -2.98
N SER A 261 -16.59 29.27 -4.19
CA SER A 261 -17.01 29.94 -5.40
C SER A 261 -18.47 29.59 -5.71
N HIS A 262 -19.35 30.58 -5.52
CA HIS A 262 -20.81 30.43 -5.66
C HIS A 262 -21.27 30.13 -7.10
N GLU A 263 -20.35 30.06 -8.08
CA GLU A 263 -20.70 29.87 -9.49
C GLU A 263 -20.78 28.39 -9.91
N ASN A 264 -20.32 27.42 -9.11
CA ASN A 264 -20.41 25.97 -9.42
C ASN A 264 -20.49 25.04 -8.19
N GLU A 265 -21.01 25.54 -7.07
CA GLU A 265 -21.01 24.86 -5.75
C GLU A 265 -21.51 23.40 -5.82
N GLU A 266 -22.66 23.13 -6.44
CA GLU A 266 -23.23 21.76 -6.51
C GLU A 266 -22.33 20.74 -7.24
N ASN A 267 -21.62 21.15 -8.30
CA ASN A 267 -20.73 20.26 -9.06
C ASN A 267 -19.42 19.98 -8.29
N GLU A 268 -18.91 20.95 -7.55
CA GLU A 268 -17.69 20.81 -6.73
C GLU A 268 -17.94 19.93 -5.50
N HIS A 269 -19.12 20.06 -4.89
CA HIS A 269 -19.59 19.20 -3.81
C HIS A 269 -19.66 17.73 -4.23
N LEU A 270 -20.29 17.45 -5.39
CA LEU A 270 -20.37 16.09 -5.94
C LEU A 270 -18.99 15.54 -6.31
N ALA A 271 -18.08 16.34 -6.85
CA ALA A 271 -16.72 15.91 -7.18
C ALA A 271 -15.92 15.51 -5.92
N ARG A 272 -16.01 16.30 -4.84
CA ARG A 272 -15.40 15.95 -3.55
C ARG A 272 -16.02 14.69 -2.97
N ALA A 273 -17.35 14.60 -2.98
CA ALA A 273 -18.07 13.41 -2.50
C ALA A 273 -17.65 12.15 -3.25
N ASP A 274 -17.44 12.24 -4.57
CA ASP A 274 -16.98 11.11 -5.38
C ASP A 274 -15.54 10.70 -5.06
N VAL A 275 -14.65 11.65 -4.76
CA VAL A 275 -13.29 11.34 -4.28
C VAL A 275 -13.33 10.66 -2.91
N ILE A 276 -14.13 11.15 -1.96
CA ILE A 276 -14.27 10.52 -0.64
C ILE A 276 -14.88 9.11 -0.78
N ARG A 277 -15.93 8.96 -1.59
CA ARG A 277 -16.52 7.67 -1.93
C ARG A 277 -15.48 6.72 -2.54
N THR A 278 -14.63 7.22 -3.44
CA THR A 278 -13.52 6.45 -3.99
C THR A 278 -12.51 6.06 -2.92
N ILE A 279 -12.17 6.94 -1.97
CA ILE A 279 -11.34 6.60 -0.79
C ILE A 279 -12.00 5.49 0.05
N MET A 280 -13.33 5.45 0.15
CA MET A 280 -14.06 4.43 0.91
C MET A 280 -14.05 3.06 0.22
N HIS A 281 -14.18 3.02 -1.11
CA HIS A 281 -14.37 1.78 -1.86
C HIS A 281 -13.10 1.24 -2.55
N GLU A 282 -12.10 2.08 -2.80
CA GLU A 282 -10.86 1.72 -3.49
C GLU A 282 -9.66 1.69 -2.54
N GLN A 283 -9.23 0.49 -2.20
CA GLN A 283 -8.21 0.26 -1.17
C GLN A 283 -6.88 0.97 -1.45
N MET A 284 -6.44 0.99 -2.71
CA MET A 284 -5.21 1.69 -3.07
C MET A 284 -5.33 3.19 -2.83
N ILE A 285 -6.50 3.78 -3.12
CA ILE A 285 -6.76 5.21 -2.89
C ILE A 285 -6.83 5.49 -1.39
N SER A 286 -7.47 4.63 -0.58
CA SER A 286 -7.46 4.78 0.89
C SER A 286 -6.05 4.77 1.46
N GLN A 287 -5.21 3.84 1.00
CA GLN A 287 -3.83 3.73 1.47
C GLN A 287 -2.97 4.92 1.01
N PHE A 288 -3.19 5.41 -0.22
CA PHE A 288 -2.49 6.57 -0.75
C PHE A 288 -2.89 7.86 -0.02
N ALA A 289 -4.19 8.09 0.21
CA ALA A 289 -4.68 9.21 1.00
C ALA A 289 -4.11 9.20 2.44
N SER A 290 -4.07 8.02 3.06
CA SER A 290 -3.43 7.84 4.38
C SER A 290 -1.94 8.22 4.36
N LEU A 291 -1.20 7.84 3.32
CA LEU A 291 0.21 8.20 3.17
C LEU A 291 0.39 9.74 3.09
N LEU A 292 -0.45 10.42 2.31
CA LEU A 292 -0.40 11.87 2.16
C LEU A 292 -0.71 12.59 3.48
N LEU A 293 -1.77 12.19 4.18
CA LEU A 293 -2.15 12.77 5.48
C LEU A 293 -1.08 12.54 6.56
N VAL A 294 -0.46 11.35 6.58
CA VAL A 294 0.66 11.06 7.48
C VAL A 294 1.87 11.94 7.14
N HIS A 295 2.15 12.20 5.85
CA HIS A 295 3.21 13.13 5.43
C HIS A 295 2.90 14.57 5.87
N VAL A 296 1.69 15.05 5.57
CA VAL A 296 1.17 16.37 5.97
C VAL A 296 1.39 16.62 7.46
N ASN A 297 0.98 15.65 8.28
CA ASN A 297 1.04 15.80 9.72
C ASN A 297 2.49 15.72 10.27
N LEU A 298 3.33 14.81 9.74
CA LEU A 298 4.68 14.57 10.30
C LEU A 298 5.76 15.54 9.79
N VAL A 299 5.69 15.96 8.53
CA VAL A 299 6.83 16.62 7.85
C VAL A 299 6.85 18.13 8.11
N ALA A 300 7.51 18.50 9.21
CA ALA A 300 7.61 19.89 9.65
C ALA A 300 8.66 20.74 8.89
N SER A 301 9.59 20.14 8.16
CA SER A 301 10.65 20.88 7.45
C SER A 301 10.13 21.50 6.15
N THR A 302 10.14 22.83 6.05
CA THR A 302 9.76 23.57 4.84
C THR A 302 10.54 23.12 3.60
N ALA A 303 11.85 22.90 3.73
CA ALA A 303 12.67 22.45 2.59
C ALA A 303 12.26 21.06 2.08
N VAL A 304 11.90 20.14 2.98
CA VAL A 304 11.41 18.80 2.61
C VAL A 304 10.01 18.89 1.99
N ARG A 305 9.12 19.72 2.54
CA ARG A 305 7.79 19.98 1.95
C ARG A 305 7.87 20.54 0.54
N GLN A 306 8.70 21.56 0.32
CA GLN A 306 8.90 22.17 -1.00
C GLN A 306 9.47 21.16 -2.02
N SER A 307 10.39 20.30 -1.59
CA SER A 307 10.88 19.22 -2.44
C SER A 307 9.79 18.19 -2.75
N ALA A 308 8.95 17.82 -1.77
CA ALA A 308 7.81 16.92 -2.00
C ALA A 308 6.79 17.51 -2.98
N VAL A 309 6.45 18.80 -2.85
CA VAL A 309 5.58 19.50 -3.80
C VAL A 309 6.15 19.45 -5.22
N LYS A 310 7.47 19.56 -5.39
CA LYS A 310 8.11 19.43 -6.71
C LYS A 310 7.92 18.03 -7.31
N GLU A 311 8.16 16.98 -6.52
CA GLU A 311 7.97 15.59 -6.97
C GLU A 311 6.49 15.30 -7.31
N VAL A 312 5.57 15.83 -6.51
CA VAL A 312 4.12 15.74 -6.77
C VAL A 312 3.75 16.44 -8.08
N LYS A 313 4.26 17.65 -8.33
CA LYS A 313 4.00 18.39 -9.58
C LYS A 313 4.58 17.70 -10.81
N ASP A 314 5.73 17.04 -10.71
CA ASP A 314 6.26 16.21 -11.82
C ASP A 314 5.32 15.04 -12.13
N TYR A 315 4.83 14.36 -11.09
CA TYR A 315 3.88 13.27 -11.26
C TYR A 315 2.56 13.76 -11.87
N LEU A 316 1.98 14.85 -11.36
CA LEU A 316 0.77 15.47 -11.91
C LEU A 316 0.94 15.82 -13.39
N SER A 317 2.05 16.46 -13.76
CA SER A 317 2.35 16.78 -15.16
C SER A 317 2.37 15.54 -16.05
N ARG A 318 2.84 14.41 -15.53
CA ARG A 318 2.82 13.14 -16.26
C ARG A 318 1.44 12.50 -16.30
N LEU A 319 0.68 12.58 -15.21
CA LEU A 319 -0.69 12.08 -15.12
C LEU A 319 -1.58 12.77 -16.16
N GLU A 320 -1.42 14.07 -16.34
CA GLU A 320 -2.21 14.88 -17.27
C GLU A 320 -1.83 14.71 -18.75
N TYR A 321 -0.64 14.19 -19.05
CA TYR A 321 -0.10 14.14 -20.42
C TYR A 321 -0.98 13.37 -21.42
N HIS A 322 -1.72 12.35 -20.97
CA HIS A 322 -2.67 11.56 -21.77
C HIS A 322 -4.03 11.47 -21.07
N TRP A 323 -4.41 12.54 -20.37
CA TRP A 323 -5.64 12.58 -19.59
C TRP A 323 -6.88 12.23 -20.42
N ASP A 324 -6.90 12.69 -21.67
CA ASP A 324 -7.96 12.46 -22.66
C ASP A 324 -8.19 10.98 -22.99
N TRP A 325 -7.18 10.11 -22.82
CA TRP A 325 -7.32 8.69 -23.14
C TRP A 325 -8.22 7.91 -22.18
N TYR A 326 -8.49 8.46 -21.00
CA TYR A 326 -9.30 7.83 -19.95
C TYR A 326 -10.69 8.45 -19.82
N HIS A 327 -10.94 9.61 -20.44
CA HIS A 327 -12.18 10.39 -20.31
C HIS A 327 -12.95 10.53 -21.64
N ASP A 328 -12.64 9.69 -22.62
CA ASP A 328 -13.36 9.65 -23.90
C ASP A 328 -14.75 9.02 -23.75
N GLU A 329 -15.68 9.33 -24.67
CA GLU A 329 -17.03 8.73 -24.73
C GLU A 329 -16.97 7.20 -24.86
N SER A 330 -15.83 6.66 -25.31
CA SER A 330 -15.56 5.23 -25.41
C SER A 330 -14.78 4.64 -24.22
N ASN A 331 -14.86 5.26 -23.03
CA ASN A 331 -14.11 4.87 -21.83
C ASN A 331 -14.23 3.36 -21.54
N ASN A 332 -13.10 2.66 -21.71
CA ASN A 332 -13.00 1.23 -21.51
C ASN A 332 -12.38 0.85 -20.16
N CYS A 333 -12.24 1.79 -19.22
CA CYS A 333 -11.66 1.57 -17.90
C CYS A 333 -12.22 2.54 -16.83
N PRO A 334 -13.54 2.56 -16.58
CA PRO A 334 -14.17 3.54 -15.70
C PRO A 334 -13.64 3.51 -14.25
N VAL A 335 -13.32 2.32 -13.72
CA VAL A 335 -12.74 2.18 -12.37
C VAL A 335 -11.34 2.80 -12.30
N LEU A 336 -10.50 2.58 -13.32
CA LEU A 336 -9.18 3.20 -13.39
C LEU A 336 -9.29 4.72 -13.53
N THR A 337 -10.23 5.20 -14.34
CA THR A 337 -10.49 6.63 -14.54
C THR A 337 -10.78 7.32 -13.20
N ARG A 338 -11.75 6.80 -12.43
CA ARG A 338 -12.06 7.28 -11.07
C ARG A 338 -10.85 7.28 -10.13
N LYS A 339 -10.00 6.23 -10.19
CA LYS A 339 -8.74 6.18 -9.41
C LYS A 339 -7.78 7.30 -9.79
N LEU A 340 -7.60 7.56 -11.09
CA LEU A 340 -6.70 8.60 -11.58
C LEU A 340 -7.21 9.99 -11.19
N GLU A 341 -8.53 10.22 -11.25
CA GLU A 341 -9.19 11.44 -10.77
C GLU A 341 -8.97 11.66 -9.27
N ALA A 342 -9.22 10.64 -8.46
CA ALA A 342 -8.98 10.72 -7.01
C ALA A 342 -7.50 10.98 -6.68
N ILE A 343 -6.56 10.33 -7.38
CA ILE A 343 -5.12 10.60 -7.22
C ILE A 343 -4.81 12.06 -7.58
N LYS A 344 -5.35 12.57 -8.69
CA LYS A 344 -5.14 13.95 -9.11
C LYS A 344 -5.60 14.94 -8.04
N VAL A 345 -6.84 14.82 -7.58
CA VAL A 345 -7.42 15.70 -6.56
C VAL A 345 -6.63 15.63 -5.25
N LEU A 346 -6.27 14.43 -4.79
CA LEU A 346 -5.46 14.27 -3.57
C LEU A 346 -4.08 14.94 -3.67
N LEU A 347 -3.44 14.88 -4.84
CA LEU A 347 -2.13 15.49 -5.08
C LEU A 347 -2.18 17.00 -5.27
N GLU A 348 -3.25 17.51 -5.89
CA GLU A 348 -3.52 18.95 -5.98
C GLU A 348 -3.83 19.53 -4.60
N SER A 349 -4.67 18.83 -3.81
CA SER A 349 -4.96 19.15 -2.41
C SER A 349 -3.69 19.18 -1.58
N PHE A 350 -2.81 18.19 -1.75
CA PHE A 350 -1.48 18.18 -1.11
C PHE A 350 -0.68 19.43 -1.45
N CYS A 351 -0.62 19.83 -2.72
CA CYS A 351 0.11 21.03 -3.13
C CYS A 351 -0.51 22.31 -2.56
N SER A 352 -1.84 22.41 -2.55
CA SER A 352 -2.58 23.54 -2.00
C SER A 352 -2.32 23.67 -0.50
N PHE A 353 -2.51 22.59 0.24
CA PHE A 353 -2.28 22.53 1.68
C PHE A 353 -0.83 22.93 2.04
N MET A 354 0.16 22.37 1.35
CA MET A 354 1.57 22.69 1.60
C MET A 354 1.88 24.17 1.36
N ASN A 355 1.27 24.76 0.32
CA ASN A 355 1.39 26.18 0.05
C ASN A 355 0.70 27.03 1.12
N ALA A 356 -0.50 26.67 1.56
CA ALA A 356 -1.20 27.37 2.63
C ALA A 356 -0.41 27.30 3.95
N LEU A 357 0.14 26.12 4.29
CA LEU A 357 1.01 25.92 5.44
C LEU A 357 2.27 26.79 5.38
N ASP A 358 2.96 26.85 4.23
CA ASP A 358 4.19 27.64 4.09
C ASP A 358 3.93 29.17 4.13
N ASN A 359 2.69 29.61 3.95
CA ASN A 359 2.28 31.02 3.98
C ASN A 359 1.42 31.37 5.22
N ASP A 360 1.36 30.51 6.23
CA ASP A 360 0.55 30.69 7.45
C ASP A 360 -0.94 31.00 7.14
N ALA A 361 -1.49 30.34 6.13
CA ALA A 361 -2.83 30.59 5.57
C ALA A 361 -3.80 29.41 5.70
N LEU A 362 -3.51 28.45 6.60
CA LEU A 362 -4.42 27.33 6.87
C LEU A 362 -5.66 27.79 7.63
N SER A 363 -6.81 27.21 7.30
CA SER A 363 -8.04 27.36 8.08
C SER A 363 -7.90 26.76 9.49
N ASP A 364 -8.85 27.08 10.39
CA ASP A 364 -8.87 26.49 11.73
C ASP A 364 -9.03 24.96 11.68
N ASP A 365 -9.83 24.44 10.73
CA ASP A 365 -10.00 23.00 10.54
C ASP A 365 -8.73 22.35 9.97
N GLU A 366 -8.08 22.99 8.99
CA GLU A 366 -6.84 22.49 8.40
C GLU A 366 -5.70 22.42 9.41
N GLN A 367 -5.66 23.34 10.38
CA GLN A 367 -4.69 23.31 11.48
C GLN A 367 -4.85 22.05 12.35
N LEU A 368 -6.04 21.44 12.43
CA LEU A 368 -6.25 20.18 13.14
C LEU A 368 -5.38 19.06 12.54
N LEU A 369 -5.15 19.07 11.22
CA LEU A 369 -4.31 18.06 10.54
C LEU A 369 -2.83 18.12 10.95
N LEU A 370 -2.39 19.19 11.62
CA LEU A 370 -1.01 19.37 12.08
C LEU A 370 -0.79 19.07 13.56
N LEU A 371 -1.86 18.71 14.28
CA LEU A 371 -1.76 18.49 15.72
C LEU A 371 -0.73 17.39 16.04
N PRO A 372 0.16 17.65 17.01
CA PRO A 372 1.04 16.61 17.55
C PRO A 372 0.22 15.63 18.40
N PRO A 373 0.85 14.55 18.93
CA PRO A 373 0.20 13.72 19.92
C PRO A 373 -0.29 14.54 21.12
N THR A 374 -1.56 14.36 21.48
CA THR A 374 -2.21 15.03 22.62
C THR A 374 -2.73 13.98 23.60
N ALA A 375 -3.33 14.42 24.72
CA ALA A 375 -3.98 13.48 25.63
C ALA A 375 -5.08 12.71 24.89
N ARG A 376 -5.25 11.43 25.26
CA ARG A 376 -6.21 10.53 24.60
C ARG A 376 -7.63 11.09 24.51
N ASP A 377 -8.10 11.73 25.56
CA ASP A 377 -9.44 12.30 25.62
C ASP A 377 -9.56 13.50 24.66
N ASP A 378 -8.55 14.37 24.61
CA ASP A 378 -8.49 15.50 23.66
C ASP A 378 -8.47 15.00 22.20
N THR A 379 -7.65 13.98 21.90
CA THR A 379 -7.62 13.36 20.56
C THR A 379 -8.99 12.81 20.16
N ALA A 380 -9.70 12.17 21.10
CA ALA A 380 -11.03 11.63 20.85
C ALA A 380 -12.07 12.74 20.59
N GLU A 381 -12.00 13.85 21.31
CA GLU A 381 -12.86 15.02 21.07
C GLU A 381 -12.61 15.63 19.68
N ILE A 382 -11.35 15.79 19.28
CA ILE A 382 -10.99 16.28 17.95
C ILE A 382 -11.53 15.35 16.86
N LEU A 383 -11.35 14.04 17.00
CA LEU A 383 -11.85 13.07 16.00
C LEU A 383 -13.39 13.06 15.92
N ARG A 384 -14.09 13.34 17.03
CA ARG A 384 -15.55 13.48 17.00
C ARG A 384 -15.97 14.75 16.27
N TYR A 385 -15.26 15.87 16.48
CA TYR A 385 -15.50 17.09 15.72
C TYR A 385 -15.31 16.88 14.22
N THR A 386 -14.23 16.21 13.80
CA THR A 386 -13.99 15.94 12.37
C THR A 386 -15.03 14.98 11.77
N GLU A 387 -15.56 14.05 12.57
CA GLU A 387 -16.70 13.22 12.20
C GLU A 387 -17.97 14.04 11.96
N ASP A 388 -18.28 14.97 12.87
CA ASP A 388 -19.43 15.86 12.74
C ASP A 388 -19.33 16.71 11.45
N CYS A 389 -18.16 17.31 11.16
CA CYS A 389 -17.93 18.03 9.91
C CYS A 389 -18.16 17.14 8.67
N PHE A 390 -17.64 15.91 8.68
CA PHE A 390 -17.85 14.98 7.57
C PHE A 390 -19.34 14.65 7.35
N ILE A 391 -20.09 14.44 8.43
CA ILE A 391 -21.52 14.15 8.38
C ILE A 391 -22.29 15.31 7.75
N ASP A 392 -21.96 16.54 8.14
CA ASP A 392 -22.63 17.74 7.65
C ASP A 392 -22.27 18.06 6.19
N ASP A 393 -21.00 17.85 5.81
CA ASP A 393 -20.48 18.29 4.52
C ASP A 393 -20.78 17.36 3.33
N VAL A 394 -20.56 16.04 3.50
CA VAL A 394 -20.37 15.13 2.34
C VAL A 394 -21.26 13.87 2.41
N ARG A 395 -21.81 13.54 3.58
CA ARG A 395 -22.56 12.28 3.76
C ARG A 395 -23.80 12.16 2.86
N ASN A 396 -24.55 13.24 2.71
CA ASN A 396 -25.76 13.23 1.88
C ASN A 396 -25.44 13.11 0.38
N ASP A 397 -24.35 13.73 -0.06
CA ASP A 397 -23.90 13.65 -1.45
C ASP A 397 -23.41 12.24 -1.79
N ILE A 398 -22.69 11.58 -0.87
CA ILE A 398 -22.30 10.16 -1.03
C ILE A 398 -23.54 9.27 -1.13
N HIS A 399 -24.58 9.50 -0.31
CA HIS A 399 -25.84 8.75 -0.41
C HIS A 399 -26.48 8.92 -1.79
N THR A 400 -26.53 10.15 -2.28
CA THR A 400 -27.08 10.48 -3.61
C THR A 400 -26.30 9.82 -4.74
N LEU A 401 -24.97 9.77 -4.65
CA LEU A 401 -24.11 9.09 -5.63
C LEU A 401 -24.34 7.58 -5.63
N ASN A 402 -24.45 6.95 -4.45
CA ASN A 402 -24.70 5.51 -4.36
C ASN A 402 -26.06 5.11 -4.95
N GLU A 403 -27.10 5.92 -4.73
CA GLU A 403 -28.43 5.66 -5.34
C GLU A 403 -28.40 5.73 -6.87
N ARG A 404 -27.62 6.66 -7.45
CA ARG A 404 -27.46 6.77 -8.92
C ARG A 404 -26.73 5.56 -9.50
N ASP A 405 -25.65 5.14 -8.84
CA ASP A 405 -24.88 3.97 -9.25
C ASP A 405 -25.74 2.69 -9.16
N ASP A 406 -26.54 2.51 -8.10
CA ASP A 406 -27.44 1.34 -7.98
C ASP A 406 -28.50 1.27 -9.12
N GLU A 407 -28.96 2.41 -9.63
CA GLU A 407 -29.86 2.49 -10.79
C GLU A 407 -29.14 2.22 -12.14
N GLU A 408 -27.87 2.63 -12.26
CA GLU A 408 -27.04 2.46 -13.46
C GLU A 408 -26.48 1.03 -13.57
N TYR A 409 -26.01 0.46 -12.45
CA TYR A 409 -25.47 -0.90 -12.35
C TYR A 409 -26.55 -2.00 -12.23
N ALA A 410 -27.83 -1.65 -12.03
CA ALA A 410 -28.94 -2.59 -12.20
C ALA A 410 -29.03 -3.15 -13.65
N ASN A 411 -28.34 -2.53 -14.62
CA ASN A 411 -28.30 -2.93 -16.03
C ASN A 411 -26.91 -3.37 -16.54
N GLU A 412 -25.87 -3.43 -15.71
CA GLU A 412 -24.55 -3.90 -16.15
C GLU A 412 -24.36 -5.41 -15.90
N PRO A 413 -23.75 -6.15 -16.83
CA PRO A 413 -23.44 -7.56 -16.63
C PRO A 413 -22.40 -7.70 -15.52
N GLN A 414 -22.81 -8.36 -14.43
CA GLN A 414 -21.95 -8.70 -13.31
C GLN A 414 -20.68 -9.41 -13.80
N MET A 415 -19.53 -8.91 -13.34
CA MET A 415 -18.29 -9.69 -13.33
C MET A 415 -18.59 -11.00 -12.61
N ILE A 416 -18.54 -12.11 -13.35
CA ILE A 416 -18.77 -13.46 -12.83
C ILE A 416 -17.83 -13.66 -11.62
N GLU A 417 -18.41 -13.68 -10.44
CA GLU A 417 -17.83 -14.35 -9.28
C GLU A 417 -17.76 -15.83 -9.64
N GLU A 418 -16.56 -16.39 -9.71
CA GLU A 418 -16.43 -17.84 -9.57
C GLU A 418 -16.83 -18.15 -8.13
N ASP A 419 -18.02 -18.75 -7.96
CA ASP A 419 -18.54 -19.29 -6.70
C ASP A 419 -17.50 -20.24 -6.07
N GLU A 420 -16.67 -19.72 -5.16
CA GLU A 420 -15.89 -20.51 -4.19
C GLU A 420 -16.62 -20.63 -2.84
N GLU A 421 -17.94 -20.43 -2.80
CA GLU A 421 -18.77 -20.77 -1.64
C GLU A 421 -19.00 -22.29 -1.54
N GLN A 422 -17.95 -23.05 -1.24
CA GLN A 422 -18.09 -24.37 -0.58
C GLN A 422 -16.81 -24.94 0.04
N ALA A 423 -15.85 -24.10 0.45
CA ALA A 423 -14.66 -24.56 1.19
C ALA A 423 -14.29 -23.75 2.44
N GLU A 424 -15.17 -22.87 2.95
CA GLU A 424 -14.96 -22.16 4.21
C GLU A 424 -15.73 -22.79 5.38
N GLU A 425 -15.43 -24.05 5.70
CA GLU A 425 -15.52 -24.52 7.09
C GLU A 425 -14.28 -25.35 7.42
N GLN A 426 -13.52 -24.86 8.42
CA GLN A 426 -12.31 -25.47 9.00
C GLN A 426 -10.98 -25.25 8.26
N THR A 427 -10.53 -24.01 8.19
CA THR A 427 -9.10 -23.72 8.31
C THR A 427 -8.87 -22.86 9.55
N VAL A 428 -8.52 -23.51 10.65
CA VAL A 428 -7.95 -22.84 11.83
C VAL A 428 -6.66 -22.18 11.37
N GLN A 429 -6.65 -20.84 11.30
CA GLN A 429 -5.43 -20.07 11.07
C GLN A 429 -4.48 -20.31 12.25
N LEU A 430 -3.52 -21.22 12.06
CA LEU A 430 -2.38 -21.36 12.96
C LEU A 430 -1.50 -20.14 12.78
N SER A 431 -1.24 -19.45 13.88
CA SER A 431 -0.36 -18.28 13.89
C SER A 431 1.05 -18.67 13.42
N GLU A 432 1.80 -17.73 12.81
CA GLU A 432 3.17 -18.00 12.33
C GLU A 432 4.07 -18.60 13.43
N GLU A 433 3.81 -18.27 14.69
CA GLU A 433 4.51 -18.85 15.85
C GLU A 433 4.16 -20.32 16.10
N GLU A 434 2.92 -20.74 15.87
CA GLU A 434 2.51 -22.15 15.97
C GLU A 434 3.07 -22.97 14.80
N MET A 435 3.14 -22.37 13.61
CA MET A 435 3.74 -23.01 12.44
C MET A 435 5.25 -23.20 12.61
N LEU A 436 5.94 -22.18 13.15
CA LEU A 436 7.36 -22.27 13.49
C LEU A 436 7.62 -23.22 14.66
N ALA A 437 6.75 -23.26 15.67
CA ALA A 437 6.86 -24.20 16.78
C ALA A 437 6.69 -25.65 16.31
N GLU A 438 5.76 -25.91 15.40
CA GLU A 438 5.53 -27.24 14.82
C GLU A 438 6.70 -27.68 13.94
N ILE A 439 7.26 -26.78 13.13
CA ILE A 439 8.46 -27.05 12.32
C ILE A 439 9.67 -27.35 13.23
N MET A 440 9.86 -26.58 14.31
CA MET A 440 10.97 -26.80 15.23
C MET A 440 10.82 -28.09 16.03
N ARG A 441 9.59 -28.45 16.41
CA ARG A 441 9.27 -29.72 17.06
C ARG A 441 9.55 -30.91 16.15
N GLN A 442 9.18 -30.82 14.87
CA GLN A 442 9.48 -31.85 13.87
C GLN A 442 10.99 -31.99 13.62
N ILE A 443 11.75 -30.88 13.67
CA ILE A 443 13.21 -30.91 13.56
C ILE A 443 13.87 -31.56 14.79
N GLU A 444 13.33 -31.35 15.99
CA GLU A 444 13.83 -32.00 17.22
C GLU A 444 13.48 -33.49 17.28
N GLU A 445 12.29 -33.91 16.82
CA GLU A 445 11.94 -35.33 16.69
C GLU A 445 12.89 -36.06 15.72
N ILE A 446 13.25 -35.42 14.60
CA ILE A 446 14.22 -35.96 13.63
C ILE A 446 15.62 -36.12 14.25
N LYS A 447 16.09 -35.12 15.01
CA LYS A 447 17.39 -35.20 15.70
C LYS A 447 17.41 -36.26 16.80
N HIS A 448 16.29 -36.47 17.47
CA HIS A 448 16.19 -37.45 18.55
C HIS A 448 16.16 -38.89 18.01
N ASP A 449 15.56 -39.13 16.84
CA ASP A 449 15.58 -40.44 16.17
C ASP A 449 16.95 -40.78 15.56
N GLU A 450 17.67 -39.78 15.03
CA GLU A 450 19.06 -39.95 14.57
C GLU A 450 20.06 -40.26 15.70
N SER A 451 19.74 -39.92 16.95
CA SER A 451 20.59 -40.22 18.12
C SER A 451 20.38 -41.61 18.73
N ARG A 452 19.33 -42.33 18.30
CA ARG A 452 18.98 -43.69 18.75
C ARG A 452 19.29 -44.80 17.74
N ALA A 453 19.73 -44.45 16.53
CA ALA A 453 20.26 -45.36 15.51
C ALA A 453 21.79 -45.34 15.51
#